data_AF-A0AAW4PJM9-F1
#
_entry.id   AF-A0AAW4PJM9-F1
#
_cell.length_a   1.000
_cell.length_b   1.000
_cell.length_c   1.000
_cell.angle_alpha   90.00
_cell.angle_beta   90.00
_cell.angle_gamma   90.00
#
_symmetry.space_group_name_H-M   'P 1'
#
loop_
_entity.id
_entity.type
_entity.pdbx_description
1 polymer ?
#
loop_
_entity_poly.entity_id
_entity_poly.type
_entity_poly.pdbx_seq_one_letter_code
_entity_poly.pdbx_strand_id
1 'polypeptide(L)'
;MAAETAHTTPDPDEGELEQYVEKRLFDDSMGTLANHAARKAALGDERRYAILFLLWEREEVARKELAAAIDDDSYDLSHHLSELVDVGLVARTGAPADADGRQTFYTITHLGRQEIEADTRNITGATPSQ
;
A
#
# COMPACT_ATOMS: atom_id res chain seq x y z
N MET A 1 -10.70 18.64 42.36
CA MET A 1 -9.87 17.54 41.82
C MET A 1 -10.75 16.76 40.87
N ALA A 2 -10.51 16.88 39.56
CA ALA A 2 -11.28 16.20 38.53
C ALA A 2 -10.71 14.78 38.39
N ALA A 3 -11.59 13.78 38.40
CA ALA A 3 -11.22 12.39 38.23
C ALA A 3 -10.67 12.20 36.81
N GLU A 4 -9.39 11.82 36.76
CA GLU A 4 -8.71 11.30 35.59
C GLU A 4 -9.47 10.06 35.13
N THR A 5 -10.14 10.15 33.99
CA THR A 5 -10.75 8.98 33.35
C THR A 5 -9.60 8.11 32.86
N ALA A 6 -9.15 7.18 33.72
CA ALA A 6 -8.26 6.11 33.33
C ALA A 6 -8.91 5.36 32.17
N HIS A 7 -8.43 5.58 30.95
CA HIS A 7 -8.65 4.67 29.84
C HIS A 7 -7.93 3.40 30.21
N THR A 8 -8.62 2.48 30.89
CA THR A 8 -8.11 1.14 31.13
C THR A 8 -8.06 0.47 29.77
N THR A 9 -6.87 0.38 29.19
CA THR A 9 -6.61 -0.46 28.02
C THR A 9 -7.15 -1.85 28.36
N PRO A 10 -8.15 -2.38 27.64
CA PRO A 10 -8.67 -3.71 27.92
C PRO A 10 -7.52 -4.71 27.75
N ASP A 11 -7.42 -5.65 28.69
CA ASP A 11 -6.44 -6.73 28.70
C ASP A 11 -6.86 -7.75 27.64
N PRO A 12 -6.18 -7.81 26.48
CA PRO A 12 -6.70 -8.58 25.37
C PRO A 12 -6.16 -9.99 25.44
N ASP A 13 -6.96 -10.93 25.96
CA ASP A 13 -6.79 -12.35 25.61
C ASP A 13 -6.77 -12.46 24.08
N GLU A 14 -5.97 -13.35 23.50
CA GLU A 14 -5.51 -13.34 22.10
C GLU A 14 -6.61 -13.26 21.01
N GLY A 15 -7.88 -13.55 21.35
CA GLY A 15 -9.06 -13.32 20.49
C GLY A 15 -9.70 -11.93 20.61
N GLU A 16 -9.46 -11.20 21.71
CA GLU A 16 -9.89 -9.82 21.94
C GLU A 16 -8.96 -8.80 21.28
N LEU A 17 -7.66 -9.06 21.09
CA LEU A 17 -6.73 -8.03 20.57
C LEU A 17 -7.06 -7.60 19.14
N GLU A 18 -7.19 -8.56 18.23
CA GLU A 18 -7.51 -8.30 16.83
C GLU A 18 -8.89 -7.67 16.70
N GLN A 19 -9.88 -8.16 17.44
CA GLN A 19 -11.23 -7.58 17.48
C GLN A 19 -11.25 -6.17 18.09
N TYR A 20 -10.44 -5.93 19.12
CA TYR A 20 -10.28 -4.62 19.74
C TYR A 20 -9.71 -3.61 18.74
N VAL A 21 -8.66 -3.98 18.00
CA VAL A 21 -8.06 -3.12 16.98
C VAL A 21 -9.00 -2.94 15.79
N GLU A 22 -9.65 -4.02 15.32
CA GLU A 22 -10.69 -3.99 14.28
C GLU A 22 -11.76 -2.95 14.65
N LYS A 23 -12.34 -3.07 15.85
CA LYS A 23 -13.35 -2.14 16.34
C LYS A 23 -12.83 -0.72 16.54
N ARG A 24 -11.58 -0.56 16.99
CA ARG A 24 -11.05 0.76 17.33
C ARG A 24 -10.68 1.57 16.09
N LEU A 25 -10.19 0.93 15.05
CA LEU A 25 -9.62 1.59 13.87
C LEU A 25 -10.47 1.42 12.60
N PHE A 26 -11.35 0.42 12.54
CA PHE A 26 -12.02 0.01 11.30
C PHE A 26 -13.56 -0.06 11.38
N ASP A 27 -14.20 0.06 12.54
CA ASP A 27 -15.67 -0.10 12.73
C ASP A 27 -16.51 0.87 11.85
N ASP A 28 -15.99 2.09 11.62
CA ASP A 28 -16.60 3.10 10.74
C ASP A 28 -15.87 3.24 9.38
N SER A 29 -15.01 2.27 9.03
CA SER A 29 -14.20 2.27 7.81
C SER A 29 -14.65 1.19 6.82
N MET A 30 -14.33 1.36 5.55
CA MET A 30 -14.49 0.31 4.53
C MET A 30 -13.33 -0.70 4.53
N GLY A 31 -12.29 -0.49 5.37
CA GLY A 31 -11.15 -1.39 5.53
C GLY A 31 -11.31 -2.36 6.71
N THR A 32 -10.42 -3.34 6.80
CA THR A 32 -10.31 -4.27 7.95
C THR A 32 -8.85 -4.32 8.42
N LEU A 33 -8.62 -4.77 9.66
CA LEU A 33 -7.29 -5.04 10.19
C LEU A 33 -6.53 -6.03 9.31
N ALA A 34 -7.20 -7.10 8.86
CA ALA A 34 -6.60 -8.10 7.98
C ALA A 34 -6.12 -7.47 6.66
N ASN A 35 -6.94 -6.62 6.03
CA ASN A 35 -6.56 -5.94 4.80
C ASN A 35 -5.43 -4.93 5.03
N HIS A 36 -5.43 -4.24 6.17
CA HIS A 36 -4.35 -3.32 6.53
C HIS A 36 -3.03 -4.07 6.76
N ALA A 37 -3.05 -5.15 7.53
CA ALA A 37 -1.89 -5.99 7.80
C ALA A 37 -1.34 -6.61 6.50
N ALA A 38 -2.21 -7.08 5.59
CA ALA A 38 -1.80 -7.60 4.29
C ALA A 38 -1.08 -6.53 3.44
N ARG A 39 -1.57 -5.28 3.42
CA ARG A 39 -0.87 -4.18 2.75
C ARG A 39 0.50 -3.91 3.36
N LYS A 40 0.59 -3.87 4.70
CA LYS A 40 1.89 -3.69 5.37
C LYS A 40 2.85 -4.85 5.12
N ALA A 41 2.36 -6.09 5.07
CA ALA A 41 3.18 -7.25 4.71
C ALA A 41 3.68 -7.18 3.25
N ALA A 42 2.83 -6.76 2.30
CA ALA A 42 3.24 -6.55 0.92
C ALA A 42 4.35 -5.49 0.80
N LEU A 43 4.24 -4.38 1.55
CA LEU A 43 5.22 -3.31 1.59
C LEU A 43 6.48 -3.62 2.39
N GLY A 44 6.50 -4.71 3.15
CA GLY A 44 7.70 -5.21 3.83
C GLY A 44 8.77 -5.76 2.87
N ASP A 45 8.45 -5.92 1.58
CA ASP A 45 9.39 -6.31 0.55
C ASP A 45 9.98 -5.07 -0.14
N GLU A 46 11.31 -4.97 -0.19
CA GLU A 46 12.05 -3.82 -0.72
C GLU A 46 11.68 -3.51 -2.18
N ARG A 47 11.51 -4.54 -3.02
CA ARG A 47 11.20 -4.37 -4.44
C ARG A 47 9.76 -3.92 -4.63
N ARG A 48 8.81 -4.49 -3.88
CA ARG A 48 7.39 -4.04 -3.92
C ARG A 48 7.25 -2.59 -3.44
N TYR A 49 7.98 -2.20 -2.40
CA TYR A 49 8.01 -0.80 -1.95
C TYR A 49 8.58 0.11 -3.06
N ALA A 50 9.71 -0.25 -3.66
CA ALA A 50 10.32 0.52 -4.75
C ALA A 50 9.38 0.68 -5.96
N ILE A 51 8.67 -0.39 -6.35
CA ILE A 51 7.64 -0.34 -7.41
C ILE A 51 6.55 0.67 -7.04
N LEU A 52 6.00 0.58 -5.82
CA LEU A 52 4.91 1.46 -5.41
C LEU A 52 5.35 2.92 -5.35
N PHE A 53 6.55 3.20 -4.83
CA PHE A 53 7.11 4.55 -4.78
C PHE A 53 7.30 5.12 -6.20
N LEU A 54 7.82 4.34 -7.13
CA LEU A 54 7.96 4.76 -8.53
C LEU A 54 6.60 5.08 -9.17
N LEU A 55 5.58 4.27 -8.89
CA LEU A 55 4.21 4.53 -9.34
C LEU A 55 3.58 5.76 -8.65
N TRP A 56 3.98 6.07 -7.42
CA TRP A 56 3.55 7.30 -6.74
C TRP A 56 4.13 8.54 -7.42
N GLU A 57 5.40 8.51 -7.84
CA GLU A 57 6.05 9.62 -8.53
C GLU A 57 5.54 9.81 -9.97
N ARG A 58 5.21 8.72 -10.67
CA ARG A 58 4.87 8.75 -12.11
C ARG A 58 3.40 8.58 -12.42
N GLU A 59 2.60 8.25 -11.42
CA GLU A 59 1.17 7.91 -11.46
C GLU A 59 0.83 6.64 -12.26
N GLU A 60 1.38 6.51 -13.48
CA GLU A 60 1.19 5.37 -14.38
C GLU A 60 2.52 4.96 -15.04
N VAL A 61 2.82 3.66 -15.08
CA VAL A 61 4.05 3.13 -15.70
C VAL A 61 3.77 1.85 -16.48
N ALA A 62 4.37 1.71 -17.66
CA ALA A 62 4.29 0.49 -18.46
C ALA A 62 5.05 -0.66 -17.79
N ARG A 63 4.53 -1.90 -17.91
CA ARG A 63 5.20 -3.11 -17.37
C ARG A 63 6.67 -3.24 -17.82
N LYS A 64 6.95 -2.94 -19.09
CA LYS A 64 8.30 -3.00 -19.66
C LYS A 64 9.27 -2.02 -19.00
N GLU A 65 8.76 -0.86 -18.58
CA GLU A 65 9.56 0.18 -17.93
C GLU A 65 9.83 -0.19 -16.47
N LEU A 66 8.84 -0.77 -15.78
CA LEU A 66 9.04 -1.36 -14.46
C LEU A 66 10.10 -2.47 -14.49
N ALA A 67 10.06 -3.34 -15.50
CA ALA A 67 11.06 -4.40 -15.68
C ALA A 67 12.47 -3.83 -15.89
N ALA A 68 12.60 -2.79 -16.70
CA ALA A 68 13.88 -2.13 -16.95
C ALA A 68 14.43 -1.38 -15.72
N ALA A 69 13.56 -0.84 -14.86
CA ALA A 69 13.96 -0.07 -13.69
C ALA A 69 14.45 -0.93 -12.51
N ILE A 70 14.06 -2.21 -12.46
CA ILE A 70 14.32 -3.11 -11.32
C ILE A 70 15.53 -4.03 -11.56
N ASP A 71 16.14 -3.94 -12.75
CA ASP A 71 17.41 -4.58 -13.15
C ASP A 71 17.55 -6.04 -12.67
N ASP A 72 16.67 -6.92 -13.15
CA ASP A 72 16.85 -8.36 -12.97
C ASP A 72 16.03 -9.15 -14.00
N ASP A 73 16.71 -9.81 -14.95
CA ASP A 73 16.10 -10.66 -15.99
C ASP A 73 15.39 -11.91 -15.43
N SER A 74 15.46 -12.18 -14.12
CA SER A 74 15.07 -13.47 -13.55
C SER A 74 14.07 -13.47 -12.40
N TYR A 75 13.70 -12.32 -11.83
CA TYR A 75 12.82 -12.31 -10.66
C TYR A 75 11.42 -11.79 -10.96
N ASP A 76 10.46 -12.44 -10.33
CA ASP A 76 9.07 -12.50 -10.74
C ASP A 76 8.34 -11.15 -10.55
N LEU A 77 8.61 -10.18 -11.42
CA LEU A 77 7.90 -8.90 -11.49
C LEU A 77 6.38 -9.15 -11.59
N SER A 78 5.97 -10.24 -12.24
CA SER A 78 4.55 -10.64 -12.28
C SER A 78 4.04 -10.95 -10.88
N HIS A 79 4.79 -11.71 -10.09
CA HIS A 79 4.44 -12.00 -8.69
C HIS A 79 4.40 -10.71 -7.86
N HIS A 80 5.43 -9.86 -7.90
CA HIS A 80 5.42 -8.60 -7.14
C HIS A 80 4.23 -7.70 -7.52
N LEU A 81 3.92 -7.58 -8.82
CA LEU A 81 2.78 -6.80 -9.28
C LEU A 81 1.44 -7.47 -8.94
N SER A 82 1.34 -8.80 -9.00
CA SER A 82 0.14 -9.52 -8.57
C SER A 82 -0.14 -9.25 -7.11
N GLU A 83 0.86 -9.42 -6.25
CA GLU A 83 0.73 -9.19 -4.81
C GLU A 83 0.28 -7.76 -4.50
N LEU A 84 0.88 -6.75 -5.17
CA LEU A 84 0.48 -5.35 -5.02
C LEU A 84 -0.94 -5.06 -5.53
N VAL A 85 -1.38 -5.75 -6.58
CA VAL A 85 -2.75 -5.67 -7.10
C VAL A 85 -3.73 -6.37 -6.15
N ASP A 86 -3.36 -7.53 -5.60
CA ASP A 86 -4.18 -8.35 -4.72
C ASP A 86 -4.48 -7.62 -3.40
N VAL A 87 -3.53 -6.85 -2.87
CA VAL A 87 -3.75 -5.99 -1.70
C VAL A 87 -4.28 -4.58 -2.04
N GLY A 88 -4.56 -4.32 -3.31
CA GLY A 88 -5.20 -3.09 -3.79
C GLY A 88 -4.33 -1.83 -3.77
N LEU A 89 -3.00 -1.96 -3.71
CA LEU A 89 -2.06 -0.83 -3.75
C LEU A 89 -1.81 -0.34 -5.18
N VAL A 90 -1.93 -1.23 -6.15
CA VAL A 90 -1.73 -0.97 -7.58
C VAL A 90 -2.95 -1.47 -8.36
N ALA A 91 -3.30 -0.80 -9.44
CA ALA A 91 -4.30 -1.28 -10.40
C ALA A 91 -3.65 -1.55 -11.76
N ARG A 92 -4.12 -2.60 -12.43
CA ARG A 92 -3.73 -2.92 -13.81
C ARG A 92 -4.63 -2.15 -14.78
N THR A 93 -4.04 -1.35 -15.65
CA THR A 93 -4.74 -0.59 -16.69
C THR A 93 -4.41 -1.12 -18.09
N GLY A 94 -5.36 -0.95 -19.01
CA GLY A 94 -5.09 -1.13 -20.44
C GLY A 94 -4.18 0.00 -20.95
N ALA A 95 -3.64 -0.16 -22.15
CA ALA A 95 -2.84 0.90 -22.75
C ALA A 95 -3.66 2.20 -22.85
N PRO A 96 -3.06 3.36 -22.50
CA PRO A 96 -3.68 4.65 -22.80
C PRO A 96 -3.91 4.78 -24.31
N ALA A 97 -4.86 5.64 -24.70
CA ALA A 97 -5.40 5.69 -26.07
C ALA A 97 -4.34 5.97 -27.16
N ASP A 98 -3.19 6.50 -26.78
CA ASP A 98 -2.03 6.84 -27.60
C ASP A 98 -0.92 5.78 -27.60
N ALA A 99 -1.04 4.73 -26.77
CA ALA A 99 -0.09 3.64 -26.67
C ALA A 99 -0.53 2.41 -27.47
N ASP A 100 0.43 1.53 -27.78
CA ASP A 100 0.14 0.23 -28.39
C ASP A 100 -0.78 -0.57 -27.45
N GLY A 101 -2.02 -0.80 -27.90
CA GLY A 101 -3.13 -1.44 -27.17
C GLY A 101 -2.83 -2.81 -26.53
N ARG A 102 -1.66 -3.38 -26.81
CA ARG A 102 -1.16 -4.65 -26.27
C ARG A 102 -0.34 -4.49 -24.99
N GLN A 103 0.07 -3.26 -24.64
CA GLN A 103 0.89 -3.02 -23.45
C GLN A 103 0.00 -2.95 -22.20
N THR A 104 0.47 -3.58 -21.13
CA THR A 104 -0.16 -3.48 -19.80
C THR A 104 0.51 -2.35 -19.04
N PHE A 105 -0.30 -1.50 -18.45
CA PHE A 105 0.11 -0.42 -17.58
C PHE A 105 -0.33 -0.70 -16.15
N TYR A 106 0.35 -0.06 -15.22
CA TYR A 106 0.04 -0.13 -13.81
C TYR A 106 -0.05 1.30 -13.27
N THR A 107 -1.08 1.57 -12.48
CA THR A 107 -1.31 2.85 -11.82
C THR A 107 -1.32 2.66 -10.31
N ILE A 108 -0.82 3.65 -9.56
CA ILE A 108 -1.01 3.67 -8.12
C ILE A 108 -2.50 3.86 -7.79
N THR A 109 -3.02 3.15 -6.79
CA THR A 109 -4.38 3.39 -6.30
C THR A 109 -4.39 4.50 -5.26
N HIS A 110 -5.59 4.95 -4.86
CA HIS A 110 -5.71 5.88 -3.73
C HIS A 110 -5.10 5.30 -2.44
N LEU A 111 -5.29 4.01 -2.18
CA LEU A 111 -4.69 3.33 -1.02
C LEU A 111 -3.16 3.30 -1.13
N GLY A 112 -2.62 2.95 -2.30
CA GLY A 112 -1.17 2.98 -2.54
C GLY A 112 -0.57 4.34 -2.25
N ARG A 113 -1.24 5.42 -2.71
CA ARG A 113 -0.81 6.80 -2.47
C ARG A 113 -0.79 7.15 -0.99
N GLN A 114 -1.84 6.78 -0.24
CA GLN A 114 -1.90 7.02 1.21
C GLN A 114 -0.75 6.36 1.97
N GLU A 115 -0.37 5.14 1.62
CA GLU A 115 0.75 4.43 2.27
C GLU A 115 2.08 5.17 2.02
N ILE A 116 2.39 5.54 0.76
CA ILE A 116 3.63 6.26 0.44
C ILE A 116 3.65 7.67 1.04
N GLU A 117 2.53 8.39 1.07
CA GLU A 117 2.45 9.71 1.71
C GLU A 117 2.68 9.64 3.22
N ALA A 118 2.13 8.61 3.88
CA ALA A 118 2.37 8.37 5.30
C ALA A 118 3.84 8.04 5.56
N ASP A 119 4.43 7.14 4.77
CA ASP A 119 5.82 6.72 4.93
C ASP A 119 6.80 7.85 4.60
N THR A 120 6.55 8.63 3.55
CA THR A 120 7.35 9.82 3.22
C THR A 120 7.35 10.82 4.37
N ARG A 121 6.19 11.08 4.98
CA ARG A 121 6.09 11.95 6.15
C ARG A 121 6.89 11.41 7.34
N ASN A 122 6.83 10.10 7.57
CA ASN A 122 7.53 9.45 8.69
C ASN A 122 9.06 9.42 8.49
N ILE A 123 9.52 9.16 7.27
CA ILE A 123 10.95 9.02 6.93
C ILE A 123 11.64 10.38 6.82
N THR A 124 11.01 11.33 6.13
CA THR A 124 11.65 12.61 5.78
C THR A 124 11.29 13.75 6.74
N GLY A 125 10.22 13.59 7.52
CA GLY A 125 9.64 14.67 8.34
C GLY A 125 8.94 15.77 7.51
N ALA A 126 8.97 15.69 6.18
CA ALA A 126 8.29 16.64 5.31
C ALA A 126 6.83 16.22 5.09
N THR A 127 5.93 17.19 5.00
CA THR A 127 4.58 16.90 4.49
C THR A 127 4.68 16.81 2.96
N PRO A 128 4.24 15.71 2.32
CA PRO A 128 4.30 15.60 0.86
C PRO A 128 3.55 16.78 0.24
N SER A 129 4.17 17.41 -0.76
CA SER A 129 3.56 18.52 -1.49
C SER A 129 2.42 17.98 -2.34
N GLN A 130 1.22 18.55 -2.20
CA GLN A 130 0.06 18.22 -3.04
C GLN A 130 0.29 18.60 -4.50
#